data_AF-A0A444ZGV9-F1
#
_entry.id   AF-A0A444ZGV9-F1
#
_cell.length_a   1.000
_cell.length_b   1.000
_cell.length_c   1.000
_cell.angle_alpha   90.00
_cell.angle_beta   90.00
_cell.angle_gamma   90.00
#
_symmetry.space_group_name_H-M   'P 1'
#
loop_
_entity.id
_entity.type
_entity.pdbx_description
1 polymer ?
#
loop_
_entity_poly.entity_id
_entity_poly.type
_entity_poly.pdbx_seq_one_letter_code
_entity_poly.pdbx_strand_id
1 'polypeptide(L)' 'MPETRCGCSAMMEIRLDAPGSCWFISYFSDGHNHLLLDPRLTGLLCGLRFMSEADIGHMINMKKGGLVLDRYIEH' A
#
# COMPACT_ATOMS: atom_id res chain seq x y z
N MET A 1 2.68 20.42 8.89
CA MET A 1 2.23 19.76 7.66
C MET A 1 3.16 18.60 7.41
N PRO A 2 2.72 17.33 7.43
CA PRO A 2 3.60 16.26 7.01
C PRO A 2 3.81 16.44 5.51
N GLU A 3 5.02 16.78 5.12
CA GLU A 3 5.45 16.82 3.73
C GLU A 3 5.12 15.45 3.13
N THR A 4 4.13 15.38 2.25
CA THR A 4 4.16 14.35 1.21
C THR A 4 5.53 14.52 0.55
N ARG A 5 6.43 13.54 0.76
CA ARG A 5 7.83 13.61 0.35
C ARG A 5 7.94 13.54 -1.18
N CYS A 6 7.52 14.60 -1.86
CA CYS A 6 7.79 14.81 -3.25
C CYS A 6 9.32 14.87 -3.44
N GLY A 7 9.86 14.10 -4.39
CA GLY A 7 11.28 14.15 -4.75
C GLY A 7 12.16 12.99 -4.26
N CYS A 8 11.59 11.92 -3.67
CA CYS A 8 12.35 10.67 -3.52
C CYS A 8 12.56 10.01 -4.88
N SER A 9 13.80 9.60 -5.19
CA SER A 9 14.16 8.94 -6.45
C SER A 9 13.92 7.43 -6.45
N ALA A 10 13.51 6.86 -5.32
CA ALA A 10 13.23 5.44 -5.22
C ALA A 10 12.09 5.03 -6.16
N MET A 11 12.34 4.06 -7.03
CA MET A 11 11.43 3.65 -8.10
C MET A 11 11.71 2.22 -8.53
N MET A 12 10.65 1.51 -8.92
CA MET A 12 10.72 0.21 -9.55
C MET A 12 9.86 0.22 -10.80
N GLU A 13 10.46 -0.07 -11.95
CA GLU A 13 9.75 -0.23 -13.23
C GLU A 13 9.64 -1.73 -13.52
N ILE A 14 8.39 -2.18 -13.72
CA ILE A 14 8.08 -3.57 -14.07
C ILE A 14 7.55 -3.57 -15.50
N ARG A 15 8.11 -4.42 -16.35
CA ARG A 15 7.67 -4.61 -17.74
C ARG A 15 7.21 -6.05 -17.96
N LEU A 16 6.23 -6.19 -18.84
CA LEU A 16 5.76 -7.48 -19.34
C LEU A 16 6.49 -7.78 -20.65
N ASP A 17 7.23 -8.87 -20.69
CA ASP A 17 7.66 -9.48 -21.95
C ASP A 17 6.47 -10.21 -22.57
N ALA A 18 5.75 -9.54 -23.47
CA ALA A 18 4.50 -10.05 -24.04
C ALA A 18 4.64 -11.43 -24.72
N PRO A 19 5.71 -11.73 -25.49
CA PRO A 19 5.95 -13.06 -26.04
C PRO A 19 6.16 -14.14 -24.98
N GLY A 20 6.89 -13.82 -23.90
CA GLY A 20 7.22 -14.77 -22.83
C GLY A 20 6.19 -14.84 -21.70
N SER A 21 5.20 -13.93 -21.69
CA SER A 21 4.29 -13.68 -20.55
C SER A 21 5.03 -13.53 -19.22
N CYS A 22 6.28 -13.07 -19.26
CA CYS A 22 7.12 -12.95 -18.09
C CYS A 22 7.15 -11.48 -17.64
N TRP A 23 6.99 -11.27 -16.34
CA TRP A 23 7.20 -9.95 -15.75
C TRP A 23 8.65 -9.85 -15.31
N PHE A 24 9.31 -8.75 -15.66
CA PHE A 24 10.68 -8.49 -15.24
C PHE A 24 10.85 -7.04 -14.78
N ILE A 25 11.88 -6.82 -13.97
CA ILE A 25 12.25 -5.50 -13.47
C ILE A 25 13.13 -4.85 -14.54
N SER A 26 12.64 -3.81 -15.20
CA SER A 26 13.41 -3.10 -16.24
C SER A 26 14.28 -1.99 -15.67
N TYR A 27 13.90 -1.44 -14.52
CA TYR A 27 14.65 -0.41 -13.82
C TYR A 27 14.36 -0.47 -12.33
N PHE A 28 15.40 -0.26 -11.53
CA PHE A 28 15.30 -0.19 -10.08
C PHE A 28 16.23 0.90 -9.54
N SER A 29 15.67 1.78 -8.72
CA SER A 29 16.38 2.82 -7.98
C SER A 29 16.02 2.68 -6.50
N ASP A 30 17.03 2.44 -5.67
CA ASP A 30 16.91 2.36 -4.20
C ASP A 30 17.34 3.68 -3.53
N GLY A 31 17.48 4.75 -4.31
CA GLY A 31 17.90 6.06 -3.83
C GLY A 31 16.83 6.71 -2.98
N HIS A 32 16.91 6.51 -1.66
CA HIS A 32 16.01 7.11 -0.69
C HIS A 32 16.58 8.42 -0.13
N ASN A 33 15.79 9.48 -0.18
CA ASN A 33 16.10 10.76 0.48
C ASN A 33 15.50 10.83 1.91
N HIS A 34 15.08 9.69 2.44
CA HIS A 34 14.39 9.58 3.72
C HIS A 34 14.73 8.27 4.41
N LEU A 35 14.57 8.24 5.74
CA LEU A 35 14.68 7.00 6.49
C LEU A 35 13.58 6.03 6.07
N LEU A 36 13.93 4.74 6.02
CA LEU A 36 12.96 3.67 5.84
C LEU A 36 12.18 3.45 7.15
N LEU A 37 10.93 3.04 7.01
CA LEU A 37 10.11 2.70 8.16
C LEU A 37 10.64 1.42 8.84
N ASP A 38 10.59 1.37 10.17
CA ASP A 38 10.85 0.15 10.91
C ASP A 38 9.93 -0.99 10.42
N PRO A 39 10.46 -2.16 10.05
CA PRO A 39 9.66 -3.30 9.60
C PRO A 39 8.50 -3.66 10.52
N ARG A 40 8.63 -3.44 11.84
CA ARG A 40 7.58 -3.70 12.83
C ARG A 40 6.38 -2.77 12.70
N LEU A 41 6.55 -1.62 12.05
CA LEU A 41 5.51 -0.61 11.85
C LEU A 41 4.84 -0.72 10.47
N THR A 42 5.31 -1.62 9.60
CA THR A 42 4.80 -1.76 8.23
C THR A 42 3.31 -2.12 8.17
N GLY A 43 2.81 -2.90 9.14
CA GLY A 43 1.38 -3.24 9.25
C GLY A 43 0.46 -2.04 9.52
N LEU A 44 1.00 -0.86 9.86
CA LEU A 44 0.22 0.36 10.01
C LEU A 44 -0.06 1.06 8.67
N LEU A 45 0.76 0.79 7.64
CA LEU A 45 0.61 1.36 6.31
C LEU A 45 -0.66 0.81 5.65
N CYS A 46 -1.50 1.68 5.09
CA CYS A 46 -2.78 1.28 4.51
C CYS A 46 -2.68 0.15 3.48
N GLY A 47 -1.62 0.12 2.65
CA GLY A 47 -1.40 -0.93 1.65
C GLY A 47 -0.77 -2.23 2.17
N LEU A 48 -0.28 -2.24 3.42
CA LEU A 48 0.27 -3.42 4.09
C LEU A 48 -0.54 -3.85 5.32
N ARG A 49 -1.69 -3.21 5.57
CA ARG A 49 -2.65 -3.67 6.59
C ARG A 49 -3.13 -5.05 6.17
N PHE A 50 -2.58 -6.08 6.81
CA PHE A 50 -3.12 -7.42 6.72
C PHE A 50 -4.44 -7.42 7.49
N MET A 51 -5.54 -7.60 6.78
CA MET A 51 -6.83 -7.87 7.40
C MET A 51 -6.99 -9.37 7.48
N SER A 52 -7.27 -9.91 8.66
CA SER A 52 -7.62 -11.33 8.76
C SER A 52 -8.94 -11.59 8.03
N GLU A 53 -9.17 -12.84 7.62
CA GLU A 53 -10.47 -13.23 7.04
C GLU A 53 -11.64 -12.93 7.98
N ALA A 54 -11.40 -13.04 9.30
CA ALA A 54 -12.38 -12.66 10.32
C ALA A 54 -12.67 -11.14 10.27
N ASP A 55 -11.63 -10.29 10.22
CA ASP A 55 -11.80 -8.83 10.11
C ASP A 55 -12.57 -8.44 8.84
N ILE A 56 -12.26 -9.10 7.71
CA ILE A 56 -12.97 -8.93 6.43
C ILE A 56 -14.44 -9.35 6.59
N GLY A 57 -14.70 -10.51 7.19
CA GLY A 57 -16.04 -11.02 7.44
C GLY A 57 -16.86 -10.11 8.34
N HIS A 58 -16.26 -9.60 9.42
CA HIS A 58 -16.88 -8.62 10.31
C HIS A 58 -17.21 -7.32 9.56
N MET A 59 -16.30 -6.80 8.74
CA MET A 59 -16.55 -5.60 7.94
C MET A 59 -17.68 -5.80 6.92
N ILE A 60 -17.76 -6.94 6.25
CA ILE A 60 -18.86 -7.27 5.32
C ILE A 60 -20.19 -7.35 6.08
N ASN A 61 -20.21 -7.95 7.27
CA ASN A 61 -21.41 -8.06 8.09
C ASN A 61 -21.88 -6.71 8.64
N MET A 62 -20.97 -5.85 9.09
CA MET A 62 -21.29 -4.47 9.49
C MET A 62 -21.87 -3.66 8.32
N LYS A 63 -21.29 -3.80 7.12
CA LYS A 63 -21.82 -3.17 5.90
C LYS A 63 -23.24 -3.65 5.56
N LYS A 64 -23.52 -4.95 5.69
CA LYS A 64 -24.87 -5.51 5.49
C LYS A 64 -25.88 -5.01 6.54
N GLY A 65 -25.42 -4.76 7.77
CA GLY A 65 -26.23 -4.21 8.85
C GLY A 65 -26.48 -2.69 8.76
N GLY A 66 -26.03 -2.01 7.69
CA GLY A 66 -26.19 -0.57 7.52
C GLY A 66 -25.24 0.29 8.36
N LEU A 67 -24.26 -0.33 9.03
CA LEU A 67 -23.21 0.36 9.76
C LEU A 67 -22.07 0.66 8.77
N VAL A 68 -22.18 1.78 8.06
CA VAL A 68 -21.05 2.35 7.33
C VAL A 68 -20.14 2.98 8.38
N LEU A 69 -18.87 2.57 8.44
CA LEU A 69 -17.86 3.36 9.14
C LEU A 69 -17.70 4.64 8.31
N ASP A 70 -18.53 5.63 8.60
CA ASP A 70 -18.56 6.87 7.86
C ASP A 70 -17.20 7.56 8.06
N ARG A 71 -16.46 7.62 6.95
CA ARG A 71 -15.51 8.69 6.61
C ARG A 71 -14.34 8.91 7.60
N TYR A 72 -13.24 8.17 7.41
CA TYR A 72 -11.87 8.72 7.60
C TYR A 72 -11.41 9.46 6.33
N ILE A 73 -12.25 10.34 5.78
CA ILE A 73 -11.85 11.32 4.78
C ILE A 73 -12.42 12.66 5.24
N GLU A 74 -11.67 13.36 6.08
CA GLU A 74 -11.54 14.81 6.12
C GLU A 74 -10.53 15.16 7.22
N HIS A 75 -9.28 15.42 6.80
CA HIS A 75 -8.41 16.53 7.18
C HIS A 75 -7.06 16.40 6.46
#